data_AF-A0A1X2IYR5-F1
#
_entry.id   AF-A0A1X2IYR5-F1
#
_cell.length_a   1.000
_cell.length_b   1.000
_cell.length_c   1.000
_cell.angle_alpha   90.00
_cell.angle_beta   90.00
_cell.angle_gamma   90.00
#
_symmetry.space_group_name_H-M   'P 1'
#
loop_
_entity.id
_entity.type
_entity.pdbx_description
1 polymer ?
#
loop_
_entity_poly.entity_id
_entity_poly.type
_entity_poly.pdbx_seq_one_letter_code
_entity_poly.pdbx_strand_id
1 'polypeptide(L)'
;MYLGLAFSNIGILANSSATFQTVLSRGGPITVLLGWNTVAILMTCIALNFAELCSIYPAGGGLRMWNYEMLRRHPRTENKAKAM
;
A
#
# COMPACT_ATOMS: atom_id res chain seq x y z
N MET A 1 4.98 8.05 -2.39
CA MET A 1 4.61 6.70 -1.90
C MET A 1 3.55 6.77 -0.80
N TYR A 2 3.76 7.58 0.25
CA TYR A 2 2.88 7.63 1.43
C TYR A 2 1.43 8.09 1.13
N LEU A 3 1.25 9.11 0.27
CA LEU A 3 -0.07 9.60 -0.13
C LEU A 3 -0.92 8.54 -0.88
N GLY A 4 -0.31 7.79 -1.79
CA GLY A 4 -1.00 6.74 -2.54
C GLY A 4 -1.38 5.54 -1.67
N LEU A 5 -0.50 5.16 -0.73
CA LEU A 5 -0.78 4.12 0.25
C LEU A 5 -1.92 4.54 1.21
N ALA A 6 -1.89 5.79 1.69
CA ALA A 6 -2.91 6.34 2.57
C ALA A 6 -4.28 6.44 1.88
N PHE A 7 -4.33 6.94 0.64
CA PHE A 7 -5.58 7.04 -0.14
C PHE A 7 -6.20 5.65 -0.41
N SER A 8 -5.36 4.67 -0.75
CA SER A 8 -5.81 3.29 -0.97
C SER A 8 -6.40 2.67 0.30
N ASN A 9 -5.76 2.90 1.46
CA ASN A 9 -6.24 2.38 2.73
C ASN A 9 -7.58 3.02 3.17
N ILE A 10 -7.73 4.33 2.96
CA ILE A 10 -9.00 5.04 3.23
C ILE A 10 -10.13 4.50 2.34
N GLY A 11 -9.86 4.20 1.07
CA GLY A 11 -10.84 3.63 0.15
C GLY A 11 -11.40 2.28 0.61
N ILE A 12 -10.53 1.41 1.14
CA ILE A 12 -10.94 0.10 1.69
C ILE A 12 -11.82 0.27 2.94
N LEU A 13 -11.47 1.21 3.84
CA LEU A 13 -12.25 1.48 5.06
C LEU A 13 -13.63 2.09 4.75
N ALA A 14 -13.70 3.00 3.77
CA ALA A 14 -14.98 3.56 3.33
C ALA A 14 -15.88 2.48 2.69
N ASN A 15 -15.29 1.60 1.88
CA ASN A 15 -16.02 0.52 1.24
C ASN A 15 -16.51 -0.55 2.23
N SER A 16 -15.71 -0.89 3.25
CA SER A 16 -16.13 -1.86 4.28
C SER A 16 -17.33 -1.36 5.08
N SER A 17 -17.37 -0.07 5.45
CA SER A 17 -18.52 0.56 6.12
C SER A 17 -19.81 0.51 5.29
N ALA A 18 -19.73 0.80 3.98
CA ALA A 18 -20.86 0.68 3.06
C ALA A 18 -21.34 -0.78 2.92
N THR A 19 -20.39 -1.72 2.89
CA THR A 19 -20.68 -3.16 2.83
C THR A 19 -21.36 -3.65 4.11
N PHE A 20 -20.98 -3.13 5.30
CA PHE A 20 -21.64 -3.49 6.55
C PHE A 20 -23.13 -3.14 6.58
N GLN A 21 -23.52 -1.97 6.06
CA GLN A 21 -24.93 -1.57 5.99
C GLN A 21 -25.75 -2.46 5.05
N THR A 22 -25.16 -2.82 3.90
CA THR A 22 -25.81 -3.68 2.91
C THR A 22 -25.90 -5.14 3.35
N VAL A 23 -24.86 -5.67 4.01
CA VAL A 23 -24.86 -7.04 4.54
C VAL A 23 -25.81 -7.19 5.73
N LEU A 24 -25.90 -6.20 6.63
CA LEU A 24 -26.84 -6.24 7.75
C LEU A 24 -28.30 -6.28 7.26
N SER A 25 -28.60 -5.59 6.16
CA SER A 25 -29.93 -5.54 5.57
C SER A 25 -30.34 -6.82 4.81
N ARG A 26 -29.39 -7.66 4.38
CA ARG A 26 -29.67 -8.80 3.47
C ARG A 26 -29.17 -10.17 3.94
N GLY A 27 -28.16 -10.25 4.81
CA GLY A 27 -27.47 -11.50 5.20
C GLY A 27 -27.60 -11.91 6.67
N GLY A 28 -28.11 -11.02 7.52
CA GLY A 28 -28.22 -11.26 8.96
C GLY A 28 -26.90 -11.09 9.75
N PRO A 29 -26.94 -11.21 11.09
CA PRO A 29 -25.80 -10.87 11.96
C PRO A 29 -24.61 -11.83 11.83
N ILE A 30 -24.84 -13.09 11.43
CA ILE A 30 -23.79 -14.11 11.33
C ILE A 30 -22.83 -13.80 10.16
N THR A 31 -23.35 -13.34 9.01
CA THR A 31 -22.52 -12.99 7.85
C THR A 31 -21.60 -11.80 8.12
N VAL A 32 -22.04 -10.86 8.96
CA VAL A 32 -21.25 -9.70 9.39
C VAL A 32 -20.05 -10.14 10.23
N LEU A 33 -20.27 -11.05 11.19
CA LEU A 33 -19.22 -11.56 12.08
C LEU A 33 -18.17 -12.41 11.33
N LEU A 34 -18.61 -13.28 10.42
CA LEU A 34 -17.69 -14.11 9.63
C LEU A 34 -16.92 -13.28 8.59
N GLY A 35 -17.59 -12.31 7.95
CA GLY A 35 -16.94 -11.39 7.01
C GLY A 35 -15.86 -10.54 7.67
N TRP A 36 -16.13 -9.99 8.86
CA TRP A 36 -15.16 -9.20 9.62
C TRP A 36 -13.94 -10.02 10.05
N ASN A 37 -14.14 -11.22 10.60
CA ASN A 37 -13.03 -12.09 11.00
C ASN A 37 -12.13 -12.48 9.81
N THR A 38 -12.73 -12.79 8.66
CA THR A 38 -11.98 -13.15 7.45
C THR A 38 -11.12 -11.98 6.95
N VAL A 39 -11.67 -10.76 6.94
CA VAL A 39 -10.94 -9.53 6.56
C VAL A 39 -9.79 -9.25 7.53
N ALA A 40 -9.99 -9.40 8.84
CA ALA A 40 -8.95 -9.14 9.84
C ALA A 40 -7.73 -10.06 9.68
N ILE A 41 -7.97 -11.35 9.38
CA ILE A 41 -6.88 -12.33 9.13
C ILE A 41 -6.07 -11.92 7.89
N LEU A 42 -6.76 -11.60 6.78
CA LEU A 42 -6.11 -11.15 5.54
C LEU A 42 -5.29 -9.87 5.74
N MET A 43 -5.82 -8.90 6.49
CA MET A 43 -5.10 -7.65 6.80
C MET A 43 -3.85 -7.90 7.65
N THR A 44 -3.89 -8.87 8.56
CA THR A 44 -2.72 -9.24 9.37
C THR A 44 -1.61 -9.85 8.51
N CYS A 45 -1.96 -10.70 7.54
CA CYS A 45 -1.00 -11.22 6.57
C CYS A 45 -0.38 -10.09 5.73
N ILE A 46 -1.18 -9.14 5.24
CA ILE A 46 -0.68 -8.01 4.44
C ILE A 46 0.24 -7.12 5.29
N ALA A 47 -0.12 -6.84 6.54
CA ALA A 47 0.71 -6.06 7.47
C ALA A 47 2.07 -6.72 7.72
N LEU A 48 2.11 -8.05 7.84
CA LEU A 48 3.35 -8.80 8.01
C LEU A 48 4.27 -8.65 6.79
N ASN A 49 3.72 -8.78 5.59
CA ASN A 49 4.47 -8.56 4.34
C ASN A 49 4.95 -7.09 4.23
N PHE A 50 4.12 -6.13 4.63
CA PHE A 50 4.50 -4.72 4.60
C PHE A 50 5.60 -4.39 5.62
N ALA A 51 5.65 -5.11 6.74
CA ALA A 51 6.73 -4.99 7.73
C ALA A 51 8.08 -5.47 7.16
N GLU A 52 8.08 -6.58 6.41
CA GLU A 52 9.29 -7.06 5.71
C GLU A 52 9.76 -6.06 4.65
N LEU A 53 8.83 -5.53 3.86
CA LEU A 53 9.15 -4.51 2.85
C LEU A 53 9.67 -3.22 3.53
N CYS A 54 9.05 -2.74 4.60
CA CYS A 54 9.54 -1.58 5.36
C CYS A 54 10.95 -1.79 5.92
N SER A 55 11.35 -3.04 6.21
CA SER A 55 12.70 -3.35 6.68
C SER A 55 13.76 -3.23 5.57
N ILE A 56 13.39 -3.40 4.30
CA ILE A 56 14.32 -3.43 3.16
C ILE A 56 14.32 -2.10 2.39
N TYR A 57 13.21 -1.36 2.42
CA TYR A 57 13.11 -0.06 1.77
C TYR A 57 13.37 1.07 2.76
N PRO A 58 14.59 1.66 2.79
CA PRO A 58 14.73 3.03 3.25
C PRO A 58 13.99 3.90 2.22
N ALA A 59 12.73 4.21 2.53
CA ALA A 59 11.86 5.20 1.91
C ALA A 59 12.31 5.72 0.51
N GLY A 60 12.13 4.92 -0.54
CA GLY A 60 12.21 5.42 -1.95
C GLY A 60 13.48 5.11 -2.75
N GLY A 61 14.33 4.19 -2.32
CA GLY A 61 15.60 3.88 -2.99
C GLY A 61 15.54 3.05 -4.28
N GLY A 62 14.52 2.22 -4.53
CA GLY A 62 14.54 1.26 -5.66
C GLY A 62 14.52 1.90 -7.05
N LEU A 63 13.61 2.87 -7.27
CA LEU A 63 13.57 3.63 -8.52
C LEU A 63 14.76 4.59 -8.61
N ARG A 64 15.19 5.21 -7.50
CA ARG A 64 16.36 6.09 -7.51
C ARG A 64 17.65 5.33 -7.77
N MET A 65 17.85 4.12 -7.23
CA MET A 65 19.00 3.26 -7.50
C MET A 65 19.09 2.87 -8.97
N TRP A 66 17.96 2.53 -9.60
CA TRP A 66 17.93 2.27 -11.04
C TRP A 66 18.20 3.53 -11.86
N ASN A 67 17.65 4.68 -11.44
CA ASN A 67 18.00 5.97 -12.04
C ASN A 67 19.49 6.31 -11.84
N TYR A 68 20.08 6.07 -10.67
CA TYR A 68 21.50 6.29 -10.40
C TYR A 68 22.39 5.36 -11.23
N GLU A 69 22.00 4.10 -11.42
CA GLU A 69 22.71 3.16 -12.29
C GLU A 69 22.66 3.60 -13.76
N MET A 70 21.50 4.06 -14.24
CA MET A 70 21.38 4.60 -15.59
C MET A 70 22.09 5.95 -15.76
N LEU A 71 22.07 6.80 -14.73
CA LEU A 71 22.79 8.08 -14.73
C LEU A 71 24.30 7.86 -14.73
N ARG A 72 24.82 6.87 -13.98
CA ARG A 72 26.24 6.49 -14.00
C ARG A 72 26.68 5.97 -15.36
N ARG A 73 25.80 5.29 -16.11
CA ARG A 73 26.10 4.83 -17.47
C ARG A 73 26.06 5.95 -18.52
N HIS A 74 25.48 7.12 -18.22
CA HIS A 74 25.41 8.25 -19.13
C HIS A 74 25.85 9.58 -18.45
N PRO A 75 27.15 9.93 -18.46
CA PRO A 75 27.70 11.04 -17.67
C PRO A 75 27.21 12.43 -18.09
N ARG A 76 26.64 12.58 -19.29
CA ARG A 76 26.15 13.88 -19.81
C ARG A 76 24.89 14.39 -19.10
N THR A 77 24.14 13.48 -18.47
CA THR A 77 22.87 13.76 -17.78
C THR A 77 23.05 14.06 -16.29
N GLU A 78 24.25 13.81 -15.72
CA GLU A 78 24.54 14.03 -14.30
C GLU A 78 24.38 15.51 -13.89
N ASN A 79 24.88 16.44 -14.70
CA ASN A 79 24.84 17.87 -14.38
C ASN A 79 23.42 18.46 -14.35
N LYS A 80 22.48 17.87 -15.10
CA LYS A 80 21.07 18.30 -15.07
C LYS A 80 20.31 17.74 -13.86
N ALA A 81 20.71 16.56 -13.38
CA ALA A 81 20.09 15.92 -12.22
C ALA A 81 20.54 16.52 -10.88
N LYS A 82 21.73 17.16 -10.80
CA LYS A 82 22.17 17.89 -9.59
C LYS A 82 21.56 19.29 -9.45
N ALA A 83 20.87 19.78 -10.49
CA ALA A 83 20.28 21.11 -10.54
C ALA A 83 18.77 21.14 -10.19
N MET A 84 18.17 19.99 -9.86
CA MET A 84 16.76 19.81 -9.48
C MET A 84 16.67 19.16 -8.10
#